data_AF-A0A925ZPJ6-F1
#
_entry.id   AF-A0A925ZPJ6-F1
#
_cell.length_a   1.000
_cell.length_b   1.000
_cell.length_c   1.000
_cell.angle_alpha   90.00
_cell.angle_beta   90.00
_cell.angle_gamma   90.00
#
_symmetry.space_group_name_H-M   'P 1'
#
loop_
_entity.id
_entity.type
_entity.pdbx_description
1 polymer ?
#
loop_
_entity_poly.entity_id
_entity_poly.type
_entity_poly.pdbx_seq_one_letter_code
_entity_poly.pdbx_strand_id
1 'polypeptide(L)'
;MVLSFIGRRGCALLVAVLALVGCASSAPSEGAFDRSEDDRTLGYSDQRKIVRDSRGALFTAYRKKFRQGNDLDYHIFVARSSDDGATWAVLNDGRPIESTGDYNQRTPAIAIDGRDVLHITWYGNDANHSGENDRQIKYVRSADGGTSWSPWVNVAEIAGYSDQKLWQEHPAIAVSDTAVYIIWQGPDEASRAPQAKLAVSRDGGASWQPWQNISPSEGRNRSRPTLAIARDGRLFALAYGSLEKDGPQQIVWTASADDGASWQAWAAVAPTADDQRHMSVALDAGDRLRAVWRQGRADSPTQVLYSAFDGAAWSKPAHVAPNALAWQVFPSIAIAGDTAW
;
A
#
# COMPACT_ATOMS: atom_id res chain seq x y z
N MET A 1 -21.64 38.40 21.39
CA MET A 1 -22.63 38.61 22.48
C MET A 1 -22.02 38.06 23.75
N VAL A 2 -21.92 38.89 24.79
CA VAL A 2 -21.25 38.58 26.07
C VAL A 2 -22.15 37.74 26.97
N LEU A 3 -21.60 36.70 27.62
CA LEU A 3 -21.99 36.24 28.96
C LEU A 3 -20.93 35.29 29.57
N SER A 4 -20.44 35.64 30.76
CA SER A 4 -19.70 34.80 31.74
C SER A 4 -20.70 34.00 32.61
N PHE A 5 -20.42 33.01 33.47
CA PHE A 5 -19.34 32.75 34.44
C PHE A 5 -19.45 31.30 35.01
N ILE A 6 -18.36 30.81 35.62
CA ILE A 6 -18.21 29.86 36.77
C ILE A 6 -18.33 28.33 36.56
N GLY A 7 -17.13 27.74 36.47
CA GLY A 7 -16.58 26.52 37.07
C GLY A 7 -17.41 25.49 37.87
N ARG A 8 -17.12 24.21 37.58
CA ARG A 8 -16.76 23.17 38.58
C ARG A 8 -16.01 22.01 37.91
N ARG A 9 -15.07 21.44 38.66
CA ARG A 9 -14.14 20.36 38.28
C ARG A 9 -14.87 19.05 37.98
N GLY A 10 -14.45 18.36 36.92
CA GLY A 10 -14.75 16.97 36.63
C GLY A 10 -13.76 16.45 35.60
N CYS A 11 -13.06 15.35 35.92
CA CYS A 11 -12.19 14.64 34.99
C CYS A 11 -12.97 14.25 33.73
N ALA A 12 -12.56 14.78 32.58
CA ALA A 12 -13.03 14.34 31.28
C ALA A 12 -11.82 13.86 30.47
N LEU A 13 -11.93 12.63 29.99
CA LEU A 13 -11.11 12.04 28.94
C LEU A 13 -11.09 13.03 27.76
N LEU A 14 -9.94 13.64 27.50
CA LEU A 14 -9.78 14.60 26.41
C LEU A 14 -9.72 13.83 25.09
N VAL A 15 -10.88 13.62 24.45
CA VAL A 15 -10.91 13.40 23.00
C VAL A 15 -10.71 14.77 22.37
N ALA A 16 -9.47 15.07 21.98
CA ALA A 16 -9.18 16.28 21.24
C ALA A 16 -9.81 16.16 19.83
N VAL A 17 -10.99 16.73 19.66
CA VAL A 17 -11.45 17.21 18.35
C VAL A 17 -10.68 18.50 18.11
N LEU A 18 -9.69 18.44 17.22
CA LEU A 18 -8.92 19.60 16.80
C LEU A 18 -9.86 20.54 16.01
N ALA A 19 -10.48 21.49 16.70
CA ALA A 19 -10.98 22.69 16.06
C ALA A 19 -9.77 23.62 15.87
N LEU A 20 -9.31 23.75 14.64
CA LEU A 20 -8.26 24.70 14.23
C LEU A 20 -8.67 26.12 14.65
N VAL A 21 -8.14 26.59 15.77
CA VAL A 21 -8.01 28.03 16.03
C VAL A 21 -6.82 28.48 15.19
N GLY A 22 -7.11 29.31 14.19
CA GLY A 22 -6.13 29.77 13.21
C GLY A 22 -4.98 30.53 13.86
N CYS A 23 -3.81 29.90 13.93
CA CYS A 23 -2.57 30.61 13.67
C CYS A 23 -2.45 30.69 12.15
N ALA A 24 -2.39 31.91 11.61
CA ALA A 24 -2.07 32.14 10.21
C ALA A 24 -0.63 31.69 9.95
N SER A 25 -0.42 30.40 9.70
CA SER A 25 0.72 29.94 8.92
C SER A 25 0.39 30.28 7.47
N SER A 26 1.24 31.06 6.81
CA SER A 26 1.19 31.21 5.36
C SER A 26 1.06 29.82 4.74
N ALA A 27 -0.02 29.58 3.99
CA ALA A 27 -0.18 28.34 3.25
C ALA A 27 1.11 28.13 2.44
N PRO A 28 1.75 26.94 2.48
CA PRO A 28 2.82 26.64 1.54
C PRO A 28 2.24 26.89 0.14
N SER A 29 3.00 27.59 -0.71
CA SER A 29 2.58 27.83 -2.09
C SER A 29 2.17 26.48 -2.70
N GLU A 30 0.95 26.39 -3.24
CA GLU A 30 0.47 25.26 -4.04
C GLU A 30 1.27 25.20 -5.35
N GLY A 31 2.55 24.85 -5.26
CA GLY A 31 3.41 24.58 -6.39
C GLY A 31 3.29 23.11 -6.77
N ALA A 32 2.66 22.81 -7.91
CA ALA A 32 2.80 21.49 -8.51
C ALA A 32 4.27 21.27 -8.89
N PHE A 33 4.91 20.22 -8.36
CA PHE A 33 6.31 19.88 -8.67
C PHE A 33 6.45 18.96 -9.90
N ASP A 34 5.37 18.25 -10.24
CA ASP A 34 5.29 17.42 -11.44
C ASP A 34 3.81 17.20 -11.84
N ARG A 35 3.59 16.58 -12.99
CA ARG A 35 2.27 16.22 -13.50
C ARG A 35 2.26 14.78 -14.00
N SER A 36 1.12 14.13 -13.83
CA SER A 36 0.83 12.82 -14.41
C SER A 36 -0.52 12.88 -15.10
N GLU A 37 -0.63 12.13 -16.20
CA GLU A 37 -1.86 11.97 -16.98
C GLU A 37 -2.84 10.98 -16.34
N ASP A 38 -2.48 10.39 -15.20
CA ASP A 38 -3.25 9.35 -14.54
C ASP A 38 -3.65 9.73 -13.11
N ASP A 39 -4.95 9.66 -12.87
CA ASP A 39 -5.63 9.89 -11.60
C ASP A 39 -5.17 8.89 -10.51
N ARG A 40 -4.56 7.77 -10.92
CA ARG A 40 -3.96 6.74 -10.05
C ARG A 40 -2.44 6.77 -10.06
N THR A 41 -1.84 7.95 -10.22
CA THR A 41 -0.39 8.15 -10.29
C THR A 41 0.38 7.55 -9.11
N LEU A 42 -0.18 7.61 -7.89
CA LEU A 42 0.37 7.02 -6.65
C LEU A 42 -0.09 5.57 -6.40
N GLY A 43 -0.88 4.99 -7.30
CA GLY A 43 -1.53 3.70 -7.11
C GLY A 43 -2.82 3.76 -6.28
N TYR A 44 -3.20 2.64 -5.66
CA TYR A 44 -4.43 2.49 -4.86
C TYR A 44 -4.20 2.77 -3.37
N SER A 45 -5.27 2.84 -2.57
CA SER A 45 -5.22 3.19 -1.13
C SER A 45 -4.60 2.12 -0.22
N ASP A 46 -4.14 1.00 -0.78
CA ASP A 46 -3.72 -0.21 -0.09
C ASP A 46 -2.42 -0.06 0.70
N GLN A 47 -1.63 1.01 0.51
CA GLN A 47 -0.31 1.19 1.17
C GLN A 47 0.23 2.63 1.32
N ARG A 48 1.32 2.74 2.11
CA ARG A 48 2.18 3.94 2.27
C ARG A 48 2.57 4.51 0.91
N LYS A 49 2.27 5.79 0.70
CA LYS A 49 2.59 6.55 -0.54
C LYS A 49 3.76 7.50 -0.35
N ILE A 50 4.05 7.82 0.89
CA ILE A 50 5.13 8.69 1.31
C ILE A 50 5.92 7.98 2.41
N VAL A 51 7.24 8.07 2.34
CA VAL A 51 8.17 7.60 3.37
C VAL A 51 9.07 8.75 3.79
N ARG A 52 9.67 8.64 4.99
CA ARG A 52 10.55 9.66 5.54
C ARG A 52 11.87 9.00 5.96
N ASP A 53 13.00 9.58 5.56
CA ASP A 53 14.33 9.14 6.01
C ASP A 53 14.66 9.65 7.41
N SER A 54 15.73 9.10 8.01
CA SER A 54 16.22 9.48 9.34
C SER A 54 16.62 10.96 9.47
N ARG A 55 16.85 11.64 8.34
CA ARG A 55 17.17 13.08 8.23
C ARG A 55 15.94 13.95 7.99
N GLY A 56 14.74 13.36 8.00
CA GLY A 56 13.47 14.05 7.84
C GLY A 56 13.03 14.28 6.38
N ALA A 57 13.82 13.85 5.39
CA ALA A 57 13.45 14.01 3.99
C ALA A 57 12.31 13.07 3.60
N LEU A 58 11.35 13.60 2.85
CA LEU A 58 10.17 12.87 2.39
C LEU A 58 10.40 12.33 0.97
N PHE A 59 9.89 11.14 0.69
CA PHE A 59 9.95 10.52 -0.63
C PHE A 59 8.59 9.97 -1.04
N THR A 60 8.21 10.19 -2.29
CA THR A 60 7.00 9.61 -2.90
C THR A 60 7.35 8.96 -4.23
N ALA A 61 6.81 7.77 -4.48
CA ALA A 61 6.92 7.08 -5.76
C ALA A 61 5.62 7.26 -6.55
N TYR A 62 5.72 7.48 -7.85
CA TYR A 62 4.59 7.77 -8.72
C TYR A 62 4.89 7.35 -10.16
N ARG A 63 3.86 7.33 -11.00
CA ARG A 63 4.02 7.12 -12.44
C ARG A 63 3.59 8.33 -13.26
N LYS A 64 4.27 8.53 -14.39
CA LYS A 64 3.86 9.49 -15.43
C LYS A 64 4.33 9.01 -16.78
N LYS A 65 3.76 9.55 -17.86
CA LYS A 65 4.27 9.26 -19.19
C LYS A 65 5.66 9.84 -19.38
N PHE A 66 6.56 9.05 -19.95
CA PHE A 66 7.90 9.49 -20.30
C PHE A 66 8.26 8.94 -21.68
N ARG A 67 8.89 9.77 -22.49
CA ARG A 67 9.29 9.37 -23.83
C ARG A 67 10.68 8.74 -23.75
N GLN A 68 10.72 7.42 -23.88
CA GLN A 68 11.92 6.66 -24.12
C GLN A 68 11.83 6.14 -25.58
N GLY A 69 12.90 6.31 -26.35
CA GLY A 69 12.86 6.00 -27.78
C GLY A 69 11.76 6.75 -28.54
N ASN A 70 10.91 5.98 -29.24
CA ASN A 70 9.80 6.51 -30.04
C ASN A 70 8.46 6.53 -29.30
N ASP A 71 8.34 5.75 -28.22
CA ASP A 71 7.07 5.52 -27.56
C ASP A 71 6.91 6.42 -26.32
N LEU A 72 5.67 6.51 -25.85
CA LEU A 72 5.28 7.36 -24.73
C LEU A 72 4.48 6.52 -23.74
N ASP A 73 5.20 5.91 -22.81
CA ASP A 73 4.66 4.94 -21.87
C ASP A 73 4.74 5.44 -20.43
N TYR A 74 3.94 4.82 -19.55
CA TYR A 74 4.05 5.08 -18.12
C TYR A 74 5.32 4.47 -17.56
N HIS A 75 6.11 5.29 -16.89
CA HIS A 75 7.32 4.87 -16.18
C HIS A 75 7.24 5.27 -14.70
N ILE A 76 8.11 4.68 -13.88
CA ILE A 76 8.15 4.94 -12.42
C ILE A 76 9.16 6.04 -12.10
N PHE A 77 8.74 6.98 -11.26
CA PHE A 77 9.53 8.11 -10.79
C PHE A 77 9.49 8.18 -9.26
N VAL A 78 10.48 8.85 -8.69
CA VAL A 78 10.51 9.21 -7.27
C VAL A 78 10.80 10.69 -7.14
N ALA A 79 10.06 11.37 -6.26
CA ALA A 79 10.34 12.75 -5.87
C ALA A 79 10.73 12.82 -4.40
N ARG A 80 11.58 13.78 -4.07
CA ARG A 80 12.10 14.03 -2.72
C ARG A 80 11.79 15.45 -2.28
N SER A 81 11.43 15.60 -1.01
CA SER A 81 11.37 16.89 -0.31
C SER A 81 12.32 16.88 0.88
N SER A 82 12.97 18.01 1.14
CA SER A 82 13.85 18.22 2.31
C SER A 82 13.37 19.32 3.26
N ASP A 83 12.14 19.79 3.06
CA ASP A 83 11.55 20.94 3.73
C ASP A 83 10.08 20.65 4.12
N ASP A 84 9.86 19.45 4.66
CA ASP A 84 8.56 18.96 5.13
C ASP A 84 7.43 19.07 4.10
N GLY A 85 7.77 18.86 2.83
CA GLY A 85 6.83 18.83 1.72
C GLY A 85 6.55 20.19 1.09
N ALA A 86 7.22 21.26 1.51
CA ALA A 86 7.04 22.59 0.93
C ALA A 86 7.55 22.68 -0.51
N THR A 87 8.67 22.02 -0.82
CA THR A 87 9.19 21.88 -2.18
C THR A 87 9.63 20.44 -2.45
N TRP A 88 9.59 20.07 -3.73
CA TRP A 88 9.90 18.71 -4.19
C TRP A 88 10.80 18.76 -5.42
N ALA A 89 11.73 17.81 -5.51
CA ALA A 89 12.56 17.58 -6.67
C ALA A 89 12.35 16.15 -7.19
N VAL A 90 12.11 16.00 -8.50
CA VAL A 90 12.08 14.69 -9.16
C VAL A 90 13.51 14.15 -9.23
N LEU A 91 13.73 12.96 -8.68
CA LEU A 91 15.03 12.31 -8.61
C LEU A 91 15.46 11.78 -9.99
N ASN A 92 16.70 11.27 -10.06
CA ASN A 92 17.31 10.77 -11.28
C ASN A 92 17.27 11.77 -12.45
N ASP A 93 17.54 13.05 -12.16
CA ASP A 93 17.51 14.16 -13.13
C ASP A 93 16.20 14.25 -13.93
N GLY A 94 15.07 13.98 -13.27
CA GLY A 94 13.75 14.02 -13.91
C GLY A 94 13.48 12.83 -14.85
N ARG A 95 14.24 11.74 -14.74
CA ARG A 95 14.10 10.51 -15.53
C ARG A 95 13.51 9.36 -14.71
N PRO A 96 12.98 8.30 -15.36
CA PRO A 96 12.52 7.10 -14.67
C PRO A 96 13.58 6.49 -13.77
N ILE A 97 13.20 5.88 -12.64
CA ILE A 97 14.11 5.17 -11.73
C ILE A 97 14.53 3.78 -12.25
N GLU A 98 14.04 3.42 -13.43
CA GLU A 98 14.17 2.10 -14.04
C GLU A 98 14.41 2.23 -15.55
N SER A 99 14.92 1.17 -16.17
CA SER A 99 15.14 1.08 -17.62
C SER A 99 14.66 -0.28 -18.14
N THR A 100 13.34 -0.50 -18.07
CA THR A 100 12.63 -1.70 -18.55
C THR A 100 12.37 -1.67 -20.06
N GLY A 101 12.59 -0.52 -20.70
CA GLY A 101 12.26 -0.26 -22.11
C GLY A 101 10.90 0.43 -22.26
N ASP A 102 10.42 0.53 -23.49
CA ASP A 102 9.20 1.22 -23.89
C ASP A 102 7.94 0.38 -23.51
N TYR A 103 7.71 0.21 -22.20
CA TYR A 103 6.64 -0.61 -21.64
C TYR A 103 5.91 0.11 -20.51
N ASN A 104 4.59 -0.05 -20.48
CA ASN A 104 3.76 0.53 -19.44
C ASN A 104 3.99 -0.10 -18.06
N GLN A 105 4.57 0.70 -17.16
CA GLN A 105 4.73 0.42 -15.74
C GLN A 105 3.56 1.01 -14.92
N ARG A 106 3.19 0.35 -13.82
CA ARG A 106 1.95 0.60 -13.09
C ARG A 106 2.11 0.49 -11.58
N THR A 107 1.38 1.36 -10.87
CA THR A 107 1.14 1.32 -9.41
C THR A 107 2.41 1.04 -8.59
N PRO A 108 3.29 2.05 -8.41
CA PRO A 108 4.42 1.88 -7.53
C PRO A 108 3.99 1.83 -6.06
N ALA A 109 4.77 1.10 -5.27
CA ALA A 109 4.75 1.12 -3.81
C ALA A 109 6.18 1.39 -3.31
N ILE A 110 6.29 2.12 -2.19
CA ILE A 110 7.56 2.56 -1.63
C ILE A 110 7.65 2.23 -0.14
N ALA A 111 8.81 1.73 0.28
CA ALA A 111 9.20 1.55 1.67
C ALA A 111 10.61 2.10 1.88
N ILE A 112 10.95 2.38 3.14
CA ILE A 112 12.31 2.75 3.57
C ILE A 112 12.67 1.90 4.78
N ASP A 113 13.88 1.35 4.80
CA ASP A 113 14.38 0.55 5.92
C ASP A 113 15.13 1.42 6.95
N GLY A 114 15.49 0.85 8.10
CA GLY A 114 16.19 1.55 9.18
C GLY A 114 17.62 2.01 8.83
N ARG A 115 18.10 1.77 7.60
CA ARG A 115 19.39 2.24 7.07
C ARG A 115 19.21 3.30 5.99
N ASP A 116 18.02 3.90 5.90
CA ASP A 116 17.61 4.85 4.86
C ASP A 116 17.67 4.29 3.43
N VAL A 117 17.61 2.96 3.24
CA VAL A 117 17.52 2.37 1.91
C VAL A 117 16.09 2.49 1.41
N LEU A 118 15.90 3.12 0.25
CA LEU A 118 14.62 3.20 -0.43
C LEU A 118 14.37 1.91 -1.21
N HIS A 119 13.18 1.35 -1.05
CA HIS A 119 12.72 0.14 -1.70
C HIS A 119 11.46 0.44 -2.53
N ILE A 120 11.51 0.24 -3.84
CA ILE A 120 10.38 0.52 -4.73
C ILE A 120 10.00 -0.75 -5.49
N THR A 121 8.71 -1.08 -5.48
CA THR A 121 8.14 -2.15 -6.30
C THR A 121 7.02 -1.61 -7.17
N TRP A 122 6.80 -2.22 -8.33
CA TRP A 122 5.73 -1.90 -9.26
C TRP A 122 5.41 -3.12 -10.12
N TYR A 123 4.44 -3.00 -11.02
CA TYR A 123 4.17 -4.06 -11.99
C TYR A 123 4.07 -3.52 -13.42
N GLY A 124 4.37 -4.37 -14.40
CA GLY A 124 4.34 -3.97 -15.81
C GLY A 124 4.99 -5.03 -16.71
N ASN A 125 4.92 -4.76 -18.00
CA ASN A 125 5.57 -5.56 -19.04
C ASN A 125 7.07 -5.25 -19.14
N ASP A 126 7.79 -6.08 -19.87
CA ASP A 126 9.20 -5.88 -20.23
C ASP A 126 9.55 -6.63 -21.54
N ALA A 127 10.81 -6.56 -21.94
CA ALA A 127 11.30 -7.18 -23.18
C ALA A 127 11.10 -8.71 -23.25
N ASN A 128 11.09 -9.40 -22.10
CA ASN A 128 10.86 -10.84 -22.03
C ASN A 128 9.36 -11.16 -21.88
N HIS A 129 8.56 -10.18 -21.48
CA HIS A 129 7.14 -10.31 -21.13
C HIS A 129 6.31 -9.21 -21.80
N SER A 130 6.17 -9.27 -23.12
CA SER A 130 5.57 -8.20 -23.95
C SER A 130 4.08 -8.41 -24.26
N GLY A 131 3.47 -9.52 -23.83
CA GLY A 131 2.05 -9.81 -24.06
C GLY A 131 1.12 -8.86 -23.29
N GLU A 132 -0.09 -8.60 -23.82
CA GLU A 132 -1.04 -7.60 -23.29
C GLU A 132 -1.32 -7.70 -21.78
N ASN A 133 -1.27 -8.91 -21.21
CA ASN A 133 -1.48 -9.18 -19.79
C ASN A 133 -0.30 -9.91 -19.12
N ASP A 134 0.87 -9.90 -19.75
CA ASP A 134 2.09 -10.52 -19.26
C ASP A 134 2.84 -9.60 -18.28
N ARG A 135 2.11 -9.07 -17.30
CA ARG A 135 2.66 -8.13 -16.32
C ARG A 135 3.35 -8.89 -15.20
N GLN A 136 4.56 -8.46 -14.88
CA GLN A 136 5.40 -9.04 -13.84
C GLN A 136 5.63 -8.05 -12.71
N ILE A 137 6.01 -8.55 -11.52
CA ILE A 137 6.36 -7.72 -10.37
C ILE A 137 7.84 -7.35 -10.42
N LYS A 138 8.13 -6.05 -10.35
CA LYS A 138 9.46 -5.49 -10.51
C LYS A 138 9.89 -4.76 -9.26
N TYR A 139 11.20 -4.59 -9.10
CA TYR A 139 11.79 -3.97 -7.94
C TYR A 139 13.11 -3.24 -8.25
N VAL A 140 13.34 -2.11 -7.57
CA VAL A 140 14.62 -1.40 -7.45
C VAL A 140 14.85 -0.93 -6.03
N ARG A 141 16.10 -0.65 -5.69
CA ARG A 141 16.46 0.05 -4.46
C ARG A 141 17.43 1.19 -4.69
N SER A 142 17.48 2.11 -3.74
CA SER A 142 18.52 3.12 -3.62
C SER A 142 19.06 3.15 -2.20
N ALA A 143 20.38 3.03 -2.04
CA ALA A 143 21.06 3.08 -0.75
C ALA A 143 21.70 4.44 -0.45
N ASP A 144 21.48 5.44 -1.32
CA ASP A 144 22.15 6.75 -1.28
C ASP A 144 21.15 7.91 -1.40
N GLY A 145 19.95 7.71 -0.84
CA GLY A 145 18.89 8.73 -0.81
C GLY A 145 18.31 9.07 -2.19
N GLY A 146 18.38 8.13 -3.14
CA GLY A 146 17.87 8.26 -4.50
C GLY A 146 18.82 8.99 -5.46
N THR A 147 20.11 9.09 -5.11
CA THR A 147 21.17 9.60 -6.02
C THR A 147 21.44 8.60 -7.13
N SER A 148 21.46 7.31 -6.81
CA SER A 148 21.55 6.21 -7.75
C SER A 148 20.55 5.10 -7.42
N TRP A 149 20.23 4.30 -8.43
CA TRP A 149 19.28 3.19 -8.34
C TRP A 149 19.97 1.90 -8.75
N SER A 150 19.64 0.80 -8.09
CA SER A 150 20.05 -0.53 -8.55
C SER A 150 19.46 -0.81 -9.95
N PRO A 151 20.05 -1.73 -10.72
CA PRO A 151 19.32 -2.35 -11.82
C PRO A 151 17.97 -2.88 -11.33
N TRP A 152 16.94 -2.77 -12.16
CA TRP A 152 15.66 -3.37 -11.85
C TRP A 152 15.75 -4.89 -11.94
N VAL A 153 14.93 -5.58 -11.16
CA VAL A 153 14.81 -7.03 -11.20
C VAL A 153 13.33 -7.44 -11.28
N ASN A 154 13.05 -8.56 -11.95
CA ASN A 154 11.79 -9.27 -11.78
C ASN A 154 11.87 -10.06 -10.46
N VAL A 155 11.00 -9.73 -9.51
CA VAL A 155 11.02 -10.27 -8.14
C VAL A 155 10.69 -11.76 -8.12
N ALA A 156 9.81 -12.18 -9.03
CA ALA A 156 9.35 -13.54 -9.15
C ALA A 156 8.84 -13.74 -10.58
N GLU A 157 9.72 -14.23 -11.45
CA GLU A 157 9.28 -14.66 -12.77
C GLU A 157 8.36 -15.87 -12.61
N ILE A 158 7.17 -15.74 -13.17
CA ILE A 158 6.22 -16.83 -13.21
C ILE A 158 5.93 -17.09 -14.68
N ALA A 159 6.25 -18.29 -15.13
CA ALA A 159 6.13 -18.71 -16.53
C ALA A 159 4.70 -19.16 -16.87
N GLY A 160 4.44 -19.44 -18.17
CA GLY A 160 3.20 -20.07 -18.63
C GLY A 160 2.09 -19.11 -19.06
N TYR A 161 2.45 -17.89 -19.45
CA TYR A 161 1.52 -16.76 -19.64
C TYR A 161 1.09 -16.48 -21.09
N SER A 162 1.15 -17.48 -21.97
CA SER A 162 0.54 -17.39 -23.30
C SER A 162 -1.00 -17.45 -23.20
N ASP A 163 -1.70 -16.68 -24.04
CA ASP A 163 -3.18 -16.52 -24.11
C ASP A 163 -3.83 -15.58 -23.08
N GLN A 164 -3.08 -14.62 -22.51
CA GLN A 164 -3.61 -13.50 -21.71
C GLN A 164 -4.29 -13.83 -20.36
N LYS A 165 -4.14 -15.04 -19.84
CA LYS A 165 -4.91 -15.48 -18.66
C LYS A 165 -4.24 -15.25 -17.31
N LEU A 166 -2.95 -14.93 -17.27
CA LEU A 166 -2.20 -14.88 -16.02
C LEU A 166 -1.34 -13.62 -15.95
N TRP A 167 -1.66 -12.74 -15.00
CA TRP A 167 -1.05 -11.42 -14.78
C TRP A 167 -0.59 -11.32 -13.31
N GLN A 168 0.43 -10.54 -13.02
CA GLN A 168 0.83 -10.22 -11.64
C GLN A 168 0.70 -8.71 -11.41
N GLU A 169 -0.07 -8.31 -10.40
CA GLU A 169 -0.48 -6.91 -10.22
C GLU A 169 -0.63 -6.50 -8.75
N HIS A 170 -0.72 -5.17 -8.57
CA HIS A 170 -0.95 -4.52 -7.28
C HIS A 170 0.04 -4.98 -6.19
N PRO A 171 1.36 -4.85 -6.45
CA PRO A 171 2.35 -5.16 -5.45
C PRO A 171 2.30 -4.13 -4.34
N ALA A 172 2.71 -4.62 -3.19
CA ALA A 172 2.76 -3.92 -1.94
C ALA A 172 4.07 -4.33 -1.27
N ILE A 173 4.74 -3.40 -0.58
CA ILE A 173 6.05 -3.62 0.03
C ILE A 173 6.04 -3.29 1.52
N ALA A 174 6.71 -4.12 2.30
CA ALA A 174 7.02 -3.85 3.69
C ALA A 174 8.46 -4.29 3.97
N VAL A 175 9.12 -3.60 4.90
CA VAL A 175 10.53 -3.85 5.24
C VAL A 175 10.67 -3.95 6.75
N SER A 176 11.55 -4.85 7.17
CA SER A 176 12.11 -4.94 8.52
C SER A 176 13.61 -4.70 8.46
N ASP A 177 14.29 -4.72 9.60
CA ASP A 177 15.75 -4.60 9.65
C ASP A 177 16.49 -5.73 8.92
N THR A 178 15.82 -6.86 8.72
CA THR A 178 16.42 -8.10 8.20
C THR A 178 15.84 -8.56 6.87
N ALA A 179 14.72 -7.96 6.41
CA ALA A 179 14.04 -8.46 5.23
C ALA A 179 13.22 -7.42 4.48
N VAL A 180 13.09 -7.67 3.18
CA VAL A 180 12.16 -6.97 2.29
C VAL A 180 11.08 -7.97 1.88
N TYR A 181 9.82 -7.62 2.09
CA TYR A 181 8.67 -8.43 1.72
C TYR A 181 7.91 -7.72 0.61
N ILE A 182 7.67 -8.42 -0.49
CA ILE A 182 6.77 -7.96 -1.54
C ILE A 182 5.59 -8.92 -1.60
N ILE A 183 4.39 -8.35 -1.43
CA ILE A 183 3.11 -9.06 -1.54
C ILE A 183 2.37 -8.55 -2.77
N TRP A 184 1.70 -9.41 -3.53
CA TRP A 184 0.94 -8.98 -4.73
C TRP A 184 -0.21 -9.95 -5.02
N GLN A 185 -1.05 -9.63 -6.00
CA GLN A 185 -2.08 -10.53 -6.50
C GLN A 185 -1.77 -11.06 -7.90
N GLY A 186 -2.17 -12.30 -8.16
CA GLY A 186 -2.20 -12.84 -9.50
C GLY A 186 -2.67 -14.29 -9.51
N PRO A 187 -3.26 -14.77 -10.62
CA PRO A 187 -3.45 -16.20 -10.82
C PRO A 187 -2.10 -16.88 -11.13
N ASP A 188 -2.09 -18.21 -11.11
CA ASP A 188 -0.95 -19.05 -11.48
C ASP A 188 -1.44 -20.38 -12.09
N GLU A 189 -0.51 -21.29 -12.39
CA GLU A 189 -0.85 -22.61 -12.95
C GLU A 189 -1.71 -23.46 -12.02
N ALA A 190 -1.54 -23.34 -10.70
CA ALA A 190 -2.30 -24.08 -9.70
C ALA A 190 -3.68 -23.46 -9.42
N SER A 191 -3.83 -22.14 -9.55
CA SER A 191 -5.11 -21.45 -9.37
C SER A 191 -5.34 -20.34 -10.38
N ARG A 192 -6.39 -20.50 -11.20
CA ARG A 192 -6.85 -19.45 -12.13
C ARG A 192 -7.55 -18.28 -11.43
N ALA A 193 -7.98 -18.45 -10.17
CA ALA A 193 -8.48 -17.34 -9.37
C ALA A 193 -7.29 -16.61 -8.73
N PRO A 194 -7.17 -15.28 -8.86
CA PRO A 194 -6.00 -14.56 -8.38
C PRO A 194 -5.81 -14.70 -6.87
N GLN A 195 -4.66 -15.21 -6.44
CA GLN A 195 -4.29 -15.39 -5.05
C GLN A 195 -3.36 -14.26 -4.60
N ALA A 196 -3.25 -14.07 -3.28
CA ALA A 196 -2.21 -13.24 -2.69
C ALA A 196 -0.92 -14.06 -2.63
N LYS A 197 0.18 -13.44 -3.03
CA LYS A 197 1.50 -14.06 -3.17
C LYS A 197 2.53 -13.27 -2.40
N LEU A 198 3.59 -13.94 -1.94
CA LEU A 198 4.69 -13.34 -1.21
C LEU A 198 6.03 -13.75 -1.82
N ALA A 199 6.94 -12.78 -1.94
CA ALA A 199 8.37 -13.00 -2.13
C ALA A 199 9.13 -12.27 -1.02
N VAL A 200 10.22 -12.87 -0.55
CA VAL A 200 11.02 -12.35 0.55
C VAL A 200 12.47 -12.27 0.14
N SER A 201 13.10 -11.14 0.44
CA SER A 201 14.54 -10.96 0.35
C SER A 201 15.15 -10.87 1.74
N ARG A 202 16.27 -11.56 1.95
CA ARG A 202 17.03 -11.61 3.21
C ARG A 202 18.37 -10.88 3.15
N ASP A 203 18.63 -10.20 2.05
CA ASP A 203 19.90 -9.53 1.75
C ASP A 203 19.67 -8.07 1.29
N GLY A 204 18.62 -7.44 1.80
CA GLY A 204 18.27 -6.04 1.51
C GLY A 204 17.75 -5.83 0.08
N GLY A 205 17.11 -6.85 -0.50
CA GLY A 205 16.58 -6.82 -1.87
C GLY A 205 17.65 -7.01 -2.94
N ALA A 206 18.73 -7.74 -2.65
CA ALA A 206 19.72 -8.11 -3.66
C ALA A 206 19.36 -9.42 -4.37
N SER A 207 18.75 -10.36 -3.66
CA SER A 207 18.15 -11.58 -4.20
C SER A 207 16.81 -11.88 -3.53
N TRP A 208 16.00 -12.71 -4.19
CA TRP A 208 14.67 -13.07 -3.76
C TRP A 208 14.56 -14.57 -3.58
N GLN A 209 13.91 -14.99 -2.49
CA GLN A 209 13.51 -16.37 -2.30
C GLN A 209 12.38 -16.73 -3.29
N PRO A 210 12.19 -18.02 -3.60
CA PRO A 210 11.03 -18.45 -4.37
C PRO A 210 9.73 -17.92 -3.78
N TRP A 211 8.84 -17.45 -4.64
CA TRP A 211 7.54 -16.95 -4.22
C TRP A 211 6.63 -18.07 -3.71
N GLN A 212 5.61 -17.71 -2.93
CA GLN A 212 4.57 -18.63 -2.49
C GLN A 212 3.19 -17.97 -2.50
N ASN A 213 2.14 -18.78 -2.61
CA ASN A 213 0.77 -18.32 -2.34
C ASN A 213 0.52 -18.25 -0.83
N ILE A 214 -0.15 -17.21 -0.37
CA ILE A 214 -0.55 -17.03 1.02
C ILE A 214 -1.89 -17.73 1.25
N SER A 215 -1.87 -18.86 1.97
CA SER A 215 -3.05 -19.67 2.31
C SER A 215 -4.03 -19.81 1.13
N PRO A 216 -3.60 -20.42 0.00
CA PRO A 216 -4.39 -20.44 -1.22
C PRO A 216 -5.74 -21.14 -1.02
N SER A 217 -6.76 -20.65 -1.71
CA SER A 217 -8.10 -21.25 -1.68
C SER A 217 -8.69 -21.32 -3.08
N GLU A 218 -9.11 -22.51 -3.49
CA GLU A 218 -9.62 -22.76 -4.84
C GLU A 218 -10.87 -21.93 -5.14
N GLY A 219 -10.87 -21.27 -6.30
CA GLY A 219 -12.00 -20.47 -6.79
C GLY A 219 -12.27 -19.18 -6.01
N ARG A 220 -11.41 -18.77 -5.07
CA ARG A 220 -11.61 -17.58 -4.23
C ARG A 220 -10.47 -16.60 -4.45
N ASN A 221 -10.79 -15.37 -4.85
CA ASN A 221 -9.78 -14.35 -5.10
C ASN A 221 -9.24 -13.75 -3.79
N ARG A 222 -7.98 -13.29 -3.82
CA ARG A 222 -7.41 -12.37 -2.85
C ARG A 222 -6.84 -11.20 -3.62
N SER A 223 -7.46 -10.04 -3.45
CA SER A 223 -7.21 -8.89 -4.30
C SER A 223 -6.75 -7.66 -3.51
N ARG A 224 -5.86 -6.89 -4.15
CA ARG A 224 -5.15 -5.73 -3.61
C ARG A 224 -4.58 -6.00 -2.21
N PRO A 225 -3.69 -7.00 -2.10
CA PRO A 225 -3.16 -7.37 -0.80
C PRO A 225 -2.21 -6.29 -0.26
N THR A 226 -2.10 -6.22 1.05
CA THR A 226 -1.17 -5.37 1.77
C THR A 226 -0.59 -6.14 2.94
N LEU A 227 0.59 -5.72 3.41
CA LEU A 227 1.35 -6.38 4.46
C LEU A 227 1.71 -5.37 5.55
N ALA A 228 1.47 -5.74 6.81
CA ALA A 228 1.96 -5.03 7.98
C ALA A 228 2.88 -5.95 8.79
N ILE A 229 3.94 -5.38 9.37
CA ILE A 229 4.94 -6.08 10.17
C ILE A 229 4.87 -5.52 11.59
N ALA A 230 4.50 -6.35 12.56
CA ALA A 230 4.54 -6.01 13.98
C ALA A 230 5.99 -5.96 14.49
N ARG A 231 6.24 -5.27 15.60
CA ARG A 231 7.59 -5.14 16.19
C ARG A 231 8.20 -6.48 16.60
N ASP A 232 7.37 -7.46 16.94
CA ASP A 232 7.80 -8.83 17.25
C ASP A 232 8.11 -9.67 16.00
N GLY A 233 8.04 -9.08 14.80
CA GLY A 233 8.30 -9.74 13.52
C GLY A 233 7.10 -10.48 12.93
N ARG A 234 5.94 -10.47 13.60
CA ARG A 234 4.73 -11.10 13.07
C ARG A 234 4.24 -10.34 11.83
N LEU A 235 3.90 -11.10 10.79
CA LEU A 235 3.35 -10.55 9.56
C LEU A 235 1.83 -10.63 9.58
N PHE A 236 1.16 -9.56 9.14
CA PHE A 236 -0.27 -9.52 8.89
C PHE A 236 -0.51 -9.19 7.42
N ALA A 237 -1.07 -10.15 6.68
CA ALA A 237 -1.50 -9.92 5.31
C ALA A 237 -3.01 -9.63 5.29
N LEU A 238 -3.41 -8.59 4.57
CA LEU A 238 -4.80 -8.23 4.36
C LEU A 238 -5.08 -8.10 2.87
N ALA A 239 -6.29 -8.44 2.45
CA ALA A 239 -6.77 -8.30 1.09
C ALA A 239 -8.29 -8.10 1.13
N TYR A 240 -8.92 -7.90 -0.02
CA TYR A 240 -10.33 -8.23 -0.13
C TYR A 240 -10.57 -9.44 -1.03
N GLY A 241 -11.59 -10.22 -0.70
CA GLY A 241 -11.89 -11.49 -1.34
C GLY A 241 -13.11 -12.14 -0.73
N SER A 242 -13.70 -13.12 -1.42
CA SER A 242 -14.77 -13.92 -0.83
C SER A 242 -14.19 -15.04 0.05
N LEU A 243 -14.80 -15.27 1.21
CA LEU A 243 -14.50 -16.43 2.05
C LEU A 243 -15.29 -17.66 1.64
N GLU A 244 -16.40 -17.49 0.92
CA GLU A 244 -17.21 -18.57 0.37
C GLU A 244 -17.23 -18.47 -1.16
N LYS A 245 -17.54 -19.59 -1.83
CA LYS A 245 -17.74 -19.58 -3.28
C LYS A 245 -18.93 -18.69 -3.60
N ASP A 246 -18.75 -17.74 -4.51
CA ASP A 246 -19.77 -16.75 -4.91
C ASP A 246 -20.26 -15.82 -3.78
N GLY A 247 -19.54 -15.78 -2.65
CA GLY A 247 -19.84 -14.88 -1.52
C GLY A 247 -19.46 -13.41 -1.79
N PRO A 248 -19.92 -12.48 -0.95
CA PRO A 248 -19.56 -11.07 -1.06
C PRO A 248 -18.05 -10.87 -0.90
N GLN A 249 -17.52 -9.82 -1.53
CA GLN A 249 -16.13 -9.41 -1.25
C GLN A 249 -16.08 -8.81 0.15
N GLN A 250 -15.25 -9.40 1.01
CA GLN A 250 -15.00 -8.92 2.36
C GLN A 250 -13.54 -8.51 2.51
N ILE A 251 -13.23 -7.62 3.45
CA ILE A 251 -11.85 -7.48 3.90
C ILE A 251 -11.50 -8.73 4.70
N VAL A 252 -10.46 -9.41 4.24
CA VAL A 252 -9.94 -10.63 4.86
C VAL A 252 -8.51 -10.41 5.31
N TRP A 253 -8.11 -11.15 6.33
CA TRP A 253 -6.78 -11.08 6.90
C TRP A 253 -6.28 -12.49 7.25
N THR A 254 -4.96 -12.59 7.34
CA THR A 254 -4.24 -13.75 7.88
C THR A 254 -2.95 -13.26 8.53
N ALA A 255 -2.33 -14.11 9.33
CA ALA A 255 -1.07 -13.81 9.99
C ALA A 255 -0.06 -14.95 9.83
N SER A 256 1.22 -14.58 9.84
CA SER A 256 2.36 -15.48 9.92
C SER A 256 3.19 -15.11 11.15
N ALA A 257 3.58 -16.12 11.92
CA ALA A 257 4.46 -15.99 13.08
C ALA A 257 5.89 -16.47 12.80
N ASP A 258 6.14 -16.95 11.59
CA ASP A 258 7.38 -17.59 11.14
C ASP A 258 7.87 -16.93 9.86
N ASP A 259 7.76 -15.60 9.82
CA ASP A 259 8.45 -14.79 8.83
C ASP A 259 7.98 -15.06 7.38
N GLY A 260 6.69 -15.36 7.27
CA GLY A 260 6.01 -15.67 6.02
C GLY A 260 6.11 -17.12 5.60
N ALA A 261 6.83 -18.00 6.32
CA ALA A 261 7.01 -19.40 5.92
C ALA A 261 5.68 -20.20 5.96
N SER A 262 4.80 -19.89 6.92
CA SER A 262 3.45 -20.42 6.97
C SER A 262 2.44 -19.36 7.40
N TRP A 263 1.17 -19.59 7.05
CA TRP A 263 0.10 -18.62 7.22
C TRP A 263 -1.12 -19.28 7.83
N GLN A 264 -1.82 -18.53 8.69
CA GLN A 264 -3.13 -18.95 9.19
C GLN A 264 -4.16 -18.99 8.05
N ALA A 265 -5.29 -19.64 8.29
CA ALA A 265 -6.42 -19.55 7.37
C ALA A 265 -6.91 -18.10 7.25
N TRP A 266 -7.34 -17.69 6.06
CA TRP A 266 -7.98 -16.39 5.86
C TRP A 266 -9.26 -16.28 6.69
N ALA A 267 -9.41 -15.18 7.41
CA ALA A 267 -10.60 -14.84 8.17
C ALA A 267 -11.08 -13.43 7.79
N ALA A 268 -12.36 -13.14 7.99
CA ALA A 268 -12.90 -11.80 7.72
C ALA A 268 -12.54 -10.86 8.88
N VAL A 269 -12.24 -9.61 8.53
CA VAL A 269 -12.11 -8.52 9.52
C VAL A 269 -13.47 -8.21 10.14
N ALA A 270 -14.52 -8.20 9.31
CA ALA A 270 -15.87 -7.82 9.70
C ALA A 270 -16.91 -8.52 8.80
N PRO A 271 -17.36 -9.74 9.15
CA PRO A 271 -18.30 -10.49 8.32
C PRO A 271 -19.61 -9.73 8.09
N THR A 272 -20.03 -9.62 6.84
CA THR A 272 -21.30 -9.00 6.40
C THR A 272 -21.69 -9.49 5.01
N ALA A 273 -22.96 -9.29 4.63
CA ALA A 273 -23.43 -9.51 3.26
C ALA A 273 -23.05 -8.35 2.30
N ASP A 274 -22.61 -7.21 2.84
CA ASP A 274 -22.24 -6.03 2.04
C ASP A 274 -20.85 -6.19 1.38
N ASP A 275 -20.63 -5.51 0.24
CA ASP A 275 -19.33 -5.49 -0.43
C ASP A 275 -18.37 -4.57 0.33
N GLN A 276 -17.17 -5.08 0.63
CA GLN A 276 -16.08 -4.36 1.28
C GLN A 276 -14.83 -4.36 0.39
N ARG A 277 -14.23 -3.18 0.15
CA ARG A 277 -12.97 -3.03 -0.62
C ARG A 277 -12.15 -1.82 -0.16
N HIS A 278 -11.08 -1.54 -0.89
CA HIS A 278 -10.24 -0.33 -0.74
C HIS A 278 -9.83 -0.13 0.72
N MET A 279 -9.15 -1.12 1.30
CA MET A 279 -8.65 -1.01 2.66
C MET A 279 -7.40 -0.15 2.74
N SER A 280 -7.13 0.36 3.93
CA SER A 280 -5.84 0.88 4.37
C SER A 280 -5.61 0.42 5.80
N VAL A 281 -4.36 0.10 6.13
CA VAL A 281 -3.99 -0.46 7.43
C VAL A 281 -2.79 0.26 8.05
N ALA A 282 -2.79 0.34 9.37
CA ALA A 282 -1.66 0.82 10.15
C ALA A 282 -1.56 0.04 11.46
N LEU A 283 -0.35 -0.04 12.02
CA LEU A 283 -0.12 -0.54 13.37
C LEU A 283 0.03 0.64 14.33
N ASP A 284 -0.55 0.53 15.52
CA ASP A 284 -0.27 1.47 16.60
C ASP A 284 0.99 1.09 17.39
N ALA A 285 1.36 1.92 18.38
CA ALA A 285 2.56 1.69 19.19
C ALA A 285 2.59 0.35 19.94
N GLY A 286 1.42 -0.29 20.14
CA GLY A 286 1.29 -1.59 20.79
C GLY A 286 1.05 -2.75 19.83
N ASP A 287 1.43 -2.61 18.55
CA ASP A 287 1.23 -3.61 17.48
C ASP A 287 -0.24 -4.00 17.25
N ARG A 288 -1.17 -3.12 17.62
CA ARG A 288 -2.59 -3.36 17.35
C ARG A 288 -2.90 -2.86 15.96
N LEU A 289 -3.37 -3.77 15.11
CA LEU A 289 -3.72 -3.45 13.73
C LEU A 289 -4.96 -2.56 13.69
N ARG A 290 -4.96 -1.57 12.82
CA ARG A 290 -6.02 -0.61 12.56
C ARG A 290 -6.36 -0.72 11.09
N ALA A 291 -7.62 -0.96 10.77
CA ALA A 291 -8.08 -1.09 9.40
C ALA A 291 -9.22 -0.12 9.14
N VAL A 292 -9.15 0.58 8.00
CA VAL A 292 -10.26 1.30 7.41
C VAL A 292 -10.58 0.73 6.05
N TRP A 293 -11.85 0.69 5.65
CA TRP A 293 -12.26 0.19 4.34
C TRP A 293 -13.55 0.86 3.86
N ARG A 294 -13.82 0.80 2.55
CA ARG A 294 -15.13 1.17 2.00
C ARG A 294 -16.07 -0.02 2.10
N GLN A 295 -17.30 0.19 2.54
CA GLN A 295 -18.36 -0.82 2.57
C GLN A 295 -19.67 -0.27 2.02
N GLY A 296 -20.42 -1.07 1.27
CA GLY A 296 -21.76 -0.70 0.86
C GLY A 296 -22.47 -1.74 0.01
N ARG A 297 -23.68 -1.38 -0.40
CA ARG A 297 -24.52 -2.16 -1.33
C ARG A 297 -24.60 -1.44 -2.67
N ALA A 298 -25.06 -2.13 -3.70
CA ALA A 298 -25.15 -1.56 -5.05
C ALA A 298 -26.11 -0.36 -5.15
N ASP A 299 -27.07 -0.25 -4.25
CA ASP A 299 -28.19 0.69 -4.26
C ASP A 299 -28.04 1.85 -3.27
N SER A 300 -26.90 1.97 -2.57
CA SER A 300 -26.67 3.01 -1.56
C SER A 300 -25.23 3.51 -1.54
N PRO A 301 -25.00 4.79 -1.15
CA PRO A 301 -23.64 5.32 -1.07
C PRO A 301 -22.76 4.53 -0.09
N THR A 302 -21.59 4.09 -0.57
CA THR A 302 -20.62 3.40 0.28
C THR A 302 -20.14 4.30 1.42
N GLN A 303 -19.93 3.69 2.59
CA GLN A 303 -19.43 4.33 3.80
C GLN A 303 -18.00 3.85 4.10
N VAL A 304 -17.24 4.65 4.84
CA VAL A 304 -15.96 4.22 5.42
C VAL A 304 -16.20 3.64 6.79
N LEU A 305 -15.66 2.44 7.00
CA LEU A 305 -15.73 1.69 8.25
C LEU A 305 -14.33 1.58 8.84
N TYR A 306 -14.27 1.42 10.15
CA TYR A 306 -13.06 1.24 10.93
C TYR A 306 -13.19 0.03 11.87
N SER A 307 -12.11 -0.73 12.03
CA SER A 307 -11.96 -1.71 13.09
C SER A 307 -10.51 -1.84 13.54
N ALA A 308 -10.33 -2.29 14.78
CA ALA A 308 -9.06 -2.52 15.44
C ALA A 308 -8.92 -3.99 15.84
N PHE A 309 -7.75 -4.58 15.58
CA PHE A 309 -7.36 -5.90 16.09
C PHE A 309 -6.54 -5.72 17.36
N ASP A 310 -6.92 -6.40 18.45
CA ASP A 310 -6.24 -6.29 19.76
C ASP A 310 -5.20 -7.38 20.04
N GLY A 311 -4.96 -8.27 19.06
CA GLY A 311 -4.13 -9.46 19.20
C GLY A 311 -4.92 -10.75 19.31
N ALA A 312 -6.22 -10.67 19.64
CA ALA A 312 -7.11 -11.82 19.71
C ALA A 312 -8.31 -11.69 18.77
N ALA A 313 -8.94 -10.51 18.71
CA ALA A 313 -10.14 -10.30 17.93
C ALA A 313 -10.20 -8.89 17.31
N TRP A 314 -10.99 -8.78 16.24
CA TRP A 314 -11.37 -7.49 15.68
C TRP A 314 -12.52 -6.88 16.49
N SER A 315 -12.43 -5.59 16.76
CA SER A 315 -13.51 -4.81 17.35
C SER A 315 -14.75 -4.79 16.44
N LYS A 316 -15.93 -4.50 17.02
CA LYS A 316 -17.12 -4.23 16.22
C LYS A 316 -16.84 -3.05 15.26
N PRO A 317 -17.12 -3.18 13.96
CA PRO A 317 -16.92 -2.09 13.00
C PRO A 317 -17.69 -0.83 13.37
N ALA A 318 -17.06 0.33 13.19
CA ALA A 318 -17.66 1.64 13.39
C ALA A 318 -17.62 2.47 12.10
N HIS A 319 -18.64 3.29 11.86
CA HIS A 319 -18.64 4.24 10.75
C HIS A 319 -17.70 5.42 11.03
N VAL A 320 -16.92 5.80 10.03
CA VAL A 320 -16.05 6.98 10.04
C VAL A 320 -16.76 8.10 9.29
N ALA A 321 -17.17 9.15 10.01
CA ALA A 321 -17.85 10.32 9.44
C ALA A 321 -18.99 9.94 8.46
N PRO A 322 -20.04 9.22 8.92
CA PRO A 322 -21.09 8.69 8.04
C PRO A 322 -21.81 9.79 7.25
N ASN A 323 -22.06 9.53 5.96
CA ASN A 323 -22.80 10.44 5.08
C ASN A 323 -23.68 9.65 4.11
N ALA A 324 -24.99 9.68 4.32
CA ALA A 324 -25.96 8.96 3.50
C ALA A 324 -26.19 9.57 2.11
N LEU A 325 -25.66 10.76 1.83
CA LEU A 325 -25.85 11.48 0.57
C LEU A 325 -24.62 11.45 -0.35
N ALA A 326 -23.48 10.94 0.13
CA ALA A 326 -22.22 10.98 -0.60
C ALA A 326 -21.50 9.63 -0.59
N TRP A 327 -20.87 9.29 -1.72
CA TRP A 327 -20.03 8.11 -1.85
C TRP A 327 -18.69 8.33 -1.17
N GLN A 328 -18.34 7.47 -0.23
CA GLN A 328 -17.02 7.48 0.40
C GLN A 328 -16.18 6.32 -0.13
N VAL A 329 -15.00 6.64 -0.66
CA VAL A 329 -14.11 5.69 -1.36
C VAL A 329 -12.65 5.98 -1.05
N PHE A 330 -11.80 4.96 -1.20
CA PHE A 330 -10.34 5.04 -1.06
C PHE A 330 -9.86 5.64 0.29
N PRO A 331 -10.36 5.14 1.44
CA PRO A 331 -9.89 5.63 2.73
C PRO A 331 -8.40 5.30 2.92
N SER A 332 -7.72 6.16 3.66
CA SER A 332 -6.34 5.96 4.10
C SER A 332 -6.26 6.20 5.61
N ILE A 333 -5.44 5.42 6.30
CA ILE A 333 -5.17 5.61 7.73
C ILE A 333 -3.67 5.68 7.99
N ALA A 334 -3.29 6.61 8.86
CA ALA A 334 -1.97 6.69 9.48
C ALA A 334 -2.16 6.92 10.98
N ILE A 335 -1.22 6.44 11.79
CA ILE A 335 -1.25 6.64 13.24
C ILE A 335 -0.21 7.71 13.59
N ALA A 336 -0.63 8.74 14.31
CA ALA A 336 0.25 9.75 14.87
C ALA A 336 0.73 9.30 16.26
N GLY A 337 2.05 9.23 16.48
CA GLY A 337 2.66 8.86 17.76
C GLY A 337 4.11 8.36 17.59
N ASP A 338 4.92 8.47 18.65
CA ASP A 338 6.39 8.37 18.75
C ASP A 338 7.03 7.05 18.30
N THR A 339 6.74 6.58 17.09
CA THR A 339 7.60 5.60 16.44
C THR A 339 8.65 6.39 15.70
N ALA A 340 9.87 6.42 16.26
CA ALA A 340 11.06 6.57 15.43
C ALA A 340 10.90 5.59 14.26
N TRP A 341 10.89 6.16 13.05
CA TRP A 341 10.70 5.46 11.79
C TRP A 341 11.95 4.68 11.42
#